data_AF-A0A3D9DHP3-F1
#
_entry.id   AF-A0A3D9DHP3-F1
#
_cell.length_a   1.000
_cell.length_b   1.000
_cell.length_c   1.000
_cell.angle_alpha   90.00
_cell.angle_beta   90.00
_cell.angle_gamma   90.00
#
_symmetry.space_group_name_H-M   'P 1'
#
loop_
_entity.id
_entity.type
_entity.pdbx_description
1 polymer ?
#
loop_
_entity_poly.entity_id
_entity_poly.type
_entity_poly.pdbx_seq_one_letter_code
_entity_poly.pdbx_strand_id
1 'polypeptide(L)'
;MDVMPKFLLTVFSFIILCSAHAQKPKVVVLGVGHSTQLINFNQQPAAIRAFINKVDPAAICIERSPEEFTRNDFYEFTYEQQYVVVPYAKAVMKTLHPIDWLPADMDSDLAFGIRNLEVPRFIRGKSGFLGFTVFSDESDFEDGLYFADSPEYGKRIEKWYAQHPEKMSLDFPRRLFLYRTFLQAKRIEKVLENYSEKDTILVVIGSFHKNDIEKNLAENGYAIIQPSSFGEISMQDINRNFKSEDAYAILSFNLLGMQSNINKLNPKIINHAFDYLEKTTSAEKEFFRIKYDLYLSKMSSKQAIGHYQKLLSITDDTTVFTWNGVKDKMRIDSYFDPFGNLSLKKRIRLEIAREFHKMGNEKMYKKEIDNISEGMNDYKKQMLMVYVQKYLM
;
A
#
# COMPACT_ATOMS: atom_id res chain seq x y z
N MET A 1 -18.86 -14.34 -81.24
CA MET A 1 -19.18 -15.34 -80.20
C MET A 1 -18.33 -16.55 -80.54
N ASP A 2 -17.23 -16.89 -79.87
CA ASP A 2 -16.74 -16.49 -78.55
C ASP A 2 -15.21 -16.56 -78.51
N VAL A 3 -14.63 -15.68 -77.69
CA VAL A 3 -13.20 -15.54 -77.41
C VAL A 3 -12.89 -16.32 -76.12
N MET A 4 -11.79 -17.08 -76.12
CA MET A 4 -11.23 -17.78 -74.93
C MET A 4 -10.95 -16.83 -73.75
N PRO A 5 -10.81 -17.37 -72.51
CA PRO A 5 -9.46 -17.57 -71.94
C PRO A 5 -9.33 -18.91 -71.16
N LYS A 6 -8.27 -19.71 -71.34
CA LYS A 6 -6.93 -19.62 -70.71
C LYS A 6 -6.92 -19.66 -69.17
N PHE A 7 -6.25 -20.71 -68.66
CA PHE A 7 -5.45 -20.74 -67.43
C PHE A 7 -6.13 -20.43 -66.09
N LEU A 8 -6.30 -21.46 -65.24
CA LEU A 8 -5.60 -21.55 -63.95
C LEU A 8 -5.81 -22.94 -63.34
N LEU A 9 -4.88 -23.85 -63.65
CA LEU A 9 -4.64 -25.05 -62.87
C LEU A 9 -3.43 -24.75 -61.99
N THR A 10 -3.64 -24.10 -60.84
CA THR A 10 -2.56 -23.89 -59.87
C THR A 10 -3.14 -23.93 -58.46
N VAL A 11 -2.95 -25.08 -57.80
CA VAL A 11 -2.73 -25.23 -56.36
C VAL A 11 -3.77 -24.50 -55.48
N PHE A 12 -4.89 -25.17 -55.20
CA PHE A 12 -5.56 -24.96 -53.91
C PHE A 12 -4.57 -25.46 -52.85
N SER A 13 -3.67 -24.57 -52.45
CA SER A 13 -2.89 -24.71 -51.24
C SER A 13 -3.90 -24.90 -50.13
N PHE A 14 -3.96 -26.13 -49.62
CA PHE A 14 -4.37 -26.40 -48.26
C PHE A 14 -3.56 -25.44 -47.38
N ILE A 15 -4.12 -24.27 -47.11
CA ILE A 15 -3.79 -23.55 -45.89
C ILE A 15 -4.40 -24.44 -44.81
N ILE A 16 -3.64 -25.46 -44.43
CA ILE A 16 -3.64 -25.92 -43.06
C ILE A 16 -3.29 -24.64 -42.30
N LEU A 17 -4.32 -23.94 -41.85
CA LEU A 17 -4.21 -23.15 -40.64
C LEU A 17 -3.75 -24.16 -39.61
N CYS A 18 -2.42 -24.30 -39.51
CA CYS A 18 -1.82 -24.50 -38.22
C CYS A 18 -2.34 -23.29 -37.44
N SER A 19 -3.49 -23.47 -36.78
CA SER A 19 -3.72 -22.88 -35.49
C SER A 19 -2.56 -23.39 -34.65
N ALA A 20 -1.39 -22.74 -34.82
CA ALA A 20 -0.43 -22.61 -33.77
C ALA A 20 -1.30 -22.19 -32.61
N HIS A 21 -1.55 -23.12 -31.69
CA HIS A 21 -1.96 -22.74 -30.36
C HIS A 21 -0.89 -21.75 -29.95
N ALA A 22 -1.19 -20.45 -30.08
CA ALA A 22 -0.25 -19.42 -29.72
C ALA A 22 0.07 -19.70 -28.25
N GLN A 23 1.27 -20.23 -28.01
CA GLN A 23 1.64 -20.67 -26.69
C GLN A 23 1.57 -19.44 -25.78
N LYS A 24 0.84 -19.59 -24.69
CA LYS A 24 0.45 -18.47 -23.83
C LYS A 24 1.60 -18.05 -22.92
N PRO A 25 1.74 -16.75 -22.60
CA PRO A 25 2.72 -16.29 -21.62
C PRO A 25 2.51 -16.95 -20.26
N LYS A 26 3.57 -16.98 -19.46
CA LYS A 26 3.52 -17.45 -18.07
C LYS A 26 3.07 -16.31 -17.18
N VAL A 27 2.29 -16.62 -16.15
CA VAL A 27 1.75 -15.62 -15.22
C VAL A 27 2.16 -15.95 -13.80
N VAL A 28 2.70 -14.95 -13.09
CA VAL A 28 3.00 -15.02 -11.66
C VAL A 28 2.06 -14.07 -10.94
N VAL A 29 1.22 -14.55 -10.03
CA VAL A 29 0.30 -13.70 -9.26
C VAL A 29 0.78 -13.58 -7.82
N LEU A 30 1.46 -12.48 -7.50
CA LEU A 30 1.87 -12.16 -6.14
C LEU A 30 0.71 -11.53 -5.36
N GLY A 31 0.13 -12.31 -4.45
CA GLY A 31 -0.86 -11.85 -3.49
C GLY A 31 -0.20 -11.12 -2.32
N VAL A 32 -0.49 -9.84 -2.14
CA VAL A 32 0.11 -8.98 -1.10
C VAL A 32 -0.92 -8.52 -0.06
N GLY A 33 -0.47 -8.24 1.16
CA GLY A 33 -1.26 -7.46 2.12
C GLY A 33 -1.14 -5.97 1.80
N HIS A 34 -2.26 -5.23 1.83
CA HIS A 34 -2.23 -3.79 1.63
C HIS A 34 -1.53 -3.10 2.78
N SER A 35 -0.50 -2.30 2.49
CA SER A 35 0.29 -1.56 3.49
C SER A 35 1.01 -2.38 4.57
N THR A 36 0.97 -3.72 4.51
CA THR A 36 1.72 -4.59 5.45
C THR A 36 3.23 -4.40 5.34
N GLN A 37 3.72 -3.83 4.24
CA GLN A 37 5.13 -3.50 3.99
C GLN A 37 5.69 -2.55 5.06
N LEU A 38 4.81 -1.78 5.72
CA LEU A 38 5.19 -0.82 6.75
C LEU A 38 5.37 -1.46 8.13
N ILE A 39 4.85 -2.66 8.37
CA ILE A 39 4.83 -3.30 9.70
C ILE A 39 5.39 -4.73 9.71
N ASN A 40 5.46 -5.39 8.56
CA ASN A 40 5.93 -6.75 8.41
C ASN A 40 7.31 -6.77 7.77
N PHE A 41 8.30 -7.26 8.52
CA PHE A 41 9.68 -7.34 8.03
C PHE A 41 9.83 -8.21 6.78
N ASN A 42 9.10 -9.33 6.71
CA ASN A 42 9.19 -10.29 5.63
C ASN A 42 8.52 -9.79 4.34
N GLN A 43 7.61 -8.81 4.46
CA GLN A 43 6.91 -8.20 3.33
C GLN A 43 7.38 -6.77 3.03
N GLN A 44 8.43 -6.28 3.70
CA GLN A 44 8.87 -4.88 3.58
C GLN A 44 9.18 -4.47 2.12
N PRO A 45 9.24 -3.16 1.81
CA PRO A 45 9.30 -2.68 0.41
C PRO A 45 10.43 -3.29 -0.43
N ALA A 46 11.58 -3.51 0.20
CA ALA A 46 12.73 -4.15 -0.45
C ALA A 46 12.46 -5.60 -0.86
N ALA A 47 11.64 -6.34 -0.11
CA ALA A 47 11.28 -7.72 -0.44
C ALA A 47 10.47 -7.81 -1.73
N ILE A 48 9.52 -6.88 -1.93
CA ILE A 48 8.76 -6.78 -3.19
C ILE A 48 9.68 -6.43 -4.36
N ARG A 49 10.59 -5.45 -4.20
CA ARG A 49 11.54 -5.08 -5.26
C ARG A 49 12.51 -6.20 -5.61
N ALA A 50 13.03 -6.89 -4.59
CA ALA A 50 13.86 -8.08 -4.76
C ALA A 50 13.11 -9.19 -5.51
N PHE A 51 11.84 -9.43 -5.18
CA PHE A 51 11.02 -10.41 -5.87
C PHE A 51 10.79 -10.04 -7.34
N ILE A 52 10.50 -8.77 -7.64
CA ILE A 52 10.39 -8.28 -9.03
C ILE A 52 11.68 -8.60 -9.80
N ASN A 53 12.86 -8.42 -9.18
CA ASN A 53 14.15 -8.75 -9.82
C ASN A 53 14.34 -10.26 -10.04
N LYS A 54 13.89 -11.10 -9.11
CA LYS A 54 13.97 -12.56 -9.26
C LYS A 54 13.06 -13.09 -10.37
N VAL A 55 11.85 -12.52 -10.48
CA VAL A 55 10.90 -12.89 -11.54
C VAL A 55 11.37 -12.37 -12.90
N ASP A 56 12.01 -11.20 -12.93
CA ASP A 56 12.39 -10.47 -14.14
C ASP A 56 11.25 -10.41 -15.19
N PRO A 57 10.09 -9.84 -14.82
CA PRO A 57 8.92 -9.90 -15.68
C PRO A 57 9.09 -9.04 -16.93
N ALA A 58 8.43 -9.42 -18.03
CA ALA A 58 8.33 -8.59 -19.23
C ALA A 58 7.42 -7.37 -19.00
N ALA A 59 6.39 -7.53 -18.16
CA ALA A 59 5.55 -6.44 -17.68
C ALA A 59 4.88 -6.78 -16.34
N ILE A 60 4.38 -5.76 -15.66
CA ILE A 60 3.78 -5.87 -14.34
C ILE A 60 2.33 -5.34 -14.39
N CYS A 61 1.37 -6.19 -14.07
CA CYS A 61 0.00 -5.78 -13.80
C CYS A 61 -0.13 -5.32 -12.34
N ILE A 62 -0.78 -4.18 -12.12
CA ILE A 62 -0.95 -3.58 -10.79
C ILE A 62 -2.42 -3.35 -10.46
N GLU A 63 -2.76 -3.49 -9.18
CA GLU A 63 -4.09 -3.19 -8.65
C GLU A 63 -4.32 -1.67 -8.56
N ARG A 64 -4.44 -1.05 -9.73
CA ARG A 64 -4.79 0.36 -9.92
C ARG A 64 -5.78 0.45 -11.07
N SER A 65 -6.76 1.35 -10.97
CA SER A 65 -7.70 1.55 -12.07
C SER A 65 -6.99 2.29 -13.22
N PRO A 66 -7.23 1.92 -14.49
CA PRO A 66 -6.63 2.59 -15.64
C PRO A 66 -6.86 4.09 -15.66
N GLU A 67 -8.08 4.52 -15.30
CA GLU A 67 -8.49 5.91 -15.31
C GLU A 67 -7.73 6.73 -14.26
N GLU A 68 -7.65 6.24 -13.03
CA GLU A 68 -6.90 6.89 -11.95
C GLU A 68 -5.40 6.86 -12.19
N PHE A 69 -4.88 5.75 -12.69
CA PHE A 69 -3.46 5.62 -13.01
C PHE A 69 -3.06 6.64 -14.08
N THR A 70 -3.90 6.85 -15.10
CA THR A 70 -3.68 7.83 -16.17
C THR A 70 -3.69 9.27 -15.64
N ARG A 71 -4.55 9.58 -14.66
CA ARG A 71 -4.59 10.89 -13.99
C ARG A 71 -3.47 11.09 -12.98
N ASN A 72 -2.67 10.07 -12.69
CA ASN A 72 -1.74 10.02 -11.56
C ASN A 72 -2.43 10.25 -10.21
N ASP A 73 -3.68 9.79 -10.08
CA ASP A 73 -4.38 9.83 -8.80
C ASP A 73 -3.67 8.92 -7.79
N PHE A 74 -3.83 9.23 -6.51
CA PHE A 74 -3.15 8.55 -5.41
C PHE A 74 -4.16 7.82 -4.51
N TYR A 75 -3.96 6.55 -4.17
CA TYR A 75 -4.89 5.76 -3.37
C TYR A 75 -4.34 5.28 -2.03
N GLU A 76 -4.55 6.04 -0.96
CA GLU A 76 -3.69 5.99 0.23
C GLU A 76 -3.48 4.61 0.87
N PHE A 77 -4.40 3.64 0.76
CA PHE A 77 -4.24 2.33 1.41
C PHE A 77 -3.36 1.32 0.67
N THR A 78 -3.07 1.51 -0.62
CA THR A 78 -2.27 0.58 -1.45
C THR A 78 -0.80 0.99 -1.50
N TYR A 79 -0.14 1.01 -0.33
CA TYR A 79 1.26 1.44 -0.21
C TYR A 79 2.19 0.64 -1.14
N GLU A 80 2.00 -0.69 -1.19
CA GLU A 80 2.75 -1.59 -2.05
C GLU A 80 2.67 -1.21 -3.52
N GLN A 81 1.50 -0.82 -4.02
CA GLN A 81 1.37 -0.42 -5.42
C GLN A 81 2.11 0.89 -5.67
N GLN A 82 1.86 1.90 -4.84
CA GLN A 82 2.18 3.28 -5.19
C GLN A 82 3.52 3.79 -4.70
N TYR A 83 3.98 3.29 -3.57
CA TYR A 83 5.28 3.65 -3.01
C TYR A 83 6.35 2.59 -3.32
N VAL A 84 5.95 1.39 -3.76
CA VAL A 84 6.89 0.31 -4.06
C VAL A 84 6.88 -0.09 -5.53
N VAL A 85 5.83 -0.75 -6.03
CA VAL A 85 5.83 -1.37 -7.36
C VAL A 85 5.91 -0.34 -8.48
N VAL A 86 5.02 0.65 -8.50
CA VAL A 86 4.95 1.68 -9.54
C VAL A 86 6.27 2.46 -9.67
N PRO A 87 6.82 3.09 -8.60
CA PRO A 87 8.06 3.84 -8.72
C PRO A 87 9.25 2.93 -9.04
N TYR A 88 9.27 1.70 -8.55
CA TYR A 88 10.33 0.76 -8.87
C TYR A 88 10.31 0.35 -10.34
N ALA A 89 9.15 -0.08 -10.85
CA ALA A 89 8.98 -0.45 -12.25
C ALA A 89 9.36 0.69 -13.19
N LYS A 90 9.00 1.94 -12.87
CA LYS A 90 9.45 3.12 -13.61
C LYS A 90 10.97 3.26 -13.61
N ALA A 91 11.61 3.09 -12.45
CA ALA A 91 13.07 3.21 -12.32
C ALA A 91 13.84 2.13 -13.10
N VAL A 92 13.30 0.90 -13.19
CA VAL A 92 13.88 -0.21 -13.95
C VAL A 92 13.28 -0.38 -15.35
N MET A 93 12.51 0.60 -15.82
CA MET A 93 11.86 0.63 -17.14
C MET A 93 11.01 -0.61 -17.48
N LYS A 94 10.30 -1.15 -16.49
CA LYS A 94 9.32 -2.22 -16.69
C LYS A 94 7.95 -1.64 -17.03
N THR A 95 7.30 -2.19 -18.04
CA THR A 95 5.95 -1.79 -18.46
C THR A 95 4.94 -2.09 -17.35
N LEU A 96 4.08 -1.12 -17.05
CA LEU A 96 3.01 -1.23 -16.07
C LEU A 96 1.65 -1.31 -16.76
N HIS A 97 0.81 -2.23 -16.30
CA HIS A 97 -0.59 -2.38 -16.74
C HIS A 97 -1.53 -2.24 -15.54
N PRO A 98 -2.25 -1.10 -15.40
CA PRO A 98 -3.31 -0.99 -14.39
C PRO A 98 -4.48 -1.91 -14.76
N ILE A 99 -4.89 -2.80 -13.86
CA ILE A 99 -5.94 -3.81 -14.14
C ILE A 99 -7.16 -3.71 -13.24
N ASP A 100 -7.21 -2.76 -12.30
CA ASP A 100 -8.25 -2.72 -11.28
C ASP A 100 -9.56 -2.07 -11.76
N TRP A 101 -10.69 -2.51 -11.21
CA TRP A 101 -12.01 -1.97 -11.52
C TRP A 101 -12.62 -1.30 -10.28
N LEU A 102 -13.20 -0.13 -10.50
CA LEU A 102 -13.97 0.59 -9.48
C LEU A 102 -15.46 0.59 -9.85
N PRO A 103 -16.35 0.37 -8.86
CA PRO A 103 -17.78 0.55 -9.07
C PRO A 103 -18.12 1.99 -9.44
N ALA A 104 -19.22 2.18 -10.17
CA ALA A 104 -19.76 3.52 -10.41
C ALA A 104 -20.19 4.16 -9.07
N ASP A 105 -20.21 5.49 -8.99
CA ASP A 105 -20.57 6.23 -7.78
C ASP A 105 -21.92 5.81 -7.18
N MET A 106 -22.91 5.53 -8.04
CA MET A 106 -24.24 5.10 -7.62
C MET A 106 -24.24 3.68 -7.04
N ASP A 107 -23.45 2.77 -7.62
CA ASP A 107 -23.28 1.42 -7.06
C ASP A 107 -22.53 1.47 -5.72
N SER A 108 -21.55 2.37 -5.62
CA SER A 108 -20.83 2.64 -4.37
C SER A 108 -21.74 3.18 -3.27
N ASP A 109 -22.64 4.12 -3.60
CA ASP A 109 -23.63 4.67 -2.68
C ASP A 109 -24.60 3.59 -2.20
N LEU A 110 -25.12 2.78 -3.12
CA LEU A 110 -26.05 1.71 -2.80
C LEU A 110 -25.41 0.57 -1.99
N ALA A 111 -24.14 0.24 -2.24
CA ALA A 111 -23.44 -0.83 -1.54
C ALA A 111 -22.85 -0.43 -0.19
N PHE A 112 -22.28 0.77 -0.10
CA PHE A 112 -21.50 1.22 1.04
C PHE A 112 -22.11 2.43 1.77
N GLY A 113 -23.15 3.05 1.22
CA GLY A 113 -23.68 4.33 1.70
C GLY A 113 -22.73 5.50 1.45
N ILE A 114 -21.81 5.36 0.49
CA ILE A 114 -20.74 6.31 0.20
C ILE A 114 -20.57 6.43 -1.31
N ARG A 115 -20.88 7.61 -1.84
CA ARG A 115 -20.74 7.90 -3.28
C ARG A 115 -19.29 7.86 -3.76
N ASN A 116 -18.37 8.33 -2.93
CA ASN A 116 -16.96 8.41 -3.29
C ASN A 116 -16.09 7.92 -2.14
N LEU A 117 -15.50 6.74 -2.32
CA LEU A 117 -14.61 6.10 -1.35
C LEU A 117 -13.30 6.87 -1.14
N GLU A 118 -12.95 7.77 -2.06
CA GLU A 118 -11.74 8.61 -1.98
C GLU A 118 -11.89 9.81 -1.06
N VAL A 119 -13.11 10.22 -0.74
CA VAL A 119 -13.34 11.42 0.08
C VAL A 119 -13.35 10.99 1.55
N PRO A 120 -12.27 11.24 2.31
CA PRO A 120 -12.26 10.89 3.72
C PRO A 120 -13.28 11.72 4.49
N ARG A 121 -13.84 11.11 5.53
CA ARG A 121 -14.65 11.85 6.51
C ARG A 121 -13.85 13.02 7.07
N PHE A 122 -14.54 14.06 7.54
CA PHE A 122 -13.89 15.19 8.22
C PHE A 122 -12.94 14.68 9.33
N ILE A 123 -13.36 13.67 10.09
CA ILE A 123 -12.54 12.96 11.08
C ILE A 123 -12.56 11.47 10.77
N ARG A 124 -11.38 10.84 10.70
CA ARG A 124 -11.26 9.39 10.54
C ARG A 124 -11.57 8.65 11.83
N GLY A 125 -12.15 7.46 11.68
CA GLY A 125 -12.31 6.49 12.76
C GLY A 125 -10.95 6.01 13.29
N LYS A 126 -10.92 5.40 14.49
CA LYS A 126 -9.66 4.83 15.04
C LYS A 126 -9.11 3.67 14.21
N SER A 127 -10.01 2.96 13.52
CA SER A 127 -9.72 1.80 12.66
C SER A 127 -10.89 1.56 11.70
N GLY A 128 -10.73 0.57 10.82
CA GLY A 128 -11.76 0.11 9.88
C GLY A 128 -11.70 0.81 8.53
N PHE A 129 -12.62 0.45 7.63
CA PHE A 129 -12.63 0.86 6.22
C PHE A 129 -12.54 2.38 5.98
N LEU A 130 -13.14 3.19 6.87
CA LEU A 130 -13.10 4.66 6.81
C LEU A 130 -12.26 5.28 7.94
N GLY A 131 -11.53 4.44 8.67
CA GLY A 131 -10.65 4.84 9.75
C GLY A 131 -9.22 5.05 9.28
N PHE A 132 -8.32 5.18 10.25
CA PHE A 132 -6.90 5.01 10.00
C PHE A 132 -6.56 3.54 9.72
N THR A 133 -5.54 3.30 8.91
CA THR A 133 -4.95 1.96 8.82
C THR A 133 -4.32 1.58 10.14
N VAL A 134 -4.67 0.40 10.63
CA VAL A 134 -4.02 -0.24 11.77
C VAL A 134 -3.97 -1.74 11.52
N PHE A 135 -2.93 -2.37 12.05
CA PHE A 135 -2.73 -3.81 12.01
C PHE A 135 -2.74 -4.36 13.43
N SER A 136 -3.36 -5.51 13.65
CA SER A 136 -3.53 -6.05 15.01
C SER A 136 -3.31 -7.54 15.10
N ASP A 137 -3.48 -8.24 13.99
CA ASP A 137 -3.49 -9.68 13.91
C ASP A 137 -2.06 -10.18 13.76
N GLU A 138 -1.75 -11.34 14.35
CA GLU A 138 -0.39 -11.88 14.32
C GLU A 138 0.14 -12.08 12.89
N SER A 139 -0.74 -12.55 11.99
CA SER A 139 -0.43 -12.71 10.56
C SER A 139 -0.01 -11.41 9.89
N ASP A 140 -0.51 -10.25 10.35
CA ASP A 140 -0.10 -8.97 9.78
C ASP A 140 1.42 -8.77 9.92
N PHE A 141 2.02 -9.24 11.03
CA PHE A 141 3.41 -8.97 11.38
C PHE A 141 4.39 -10.06 10.96
N GLU A 142 3.93 -11.31 10.87
CA GLU A 142 4.81 -12.47 10.71
C GLU A 142 4.69 -13.18 9.36
N ASP A 143 3.58 -13.01 8.64
CA ASP A 143 3.36 -13.68 7.35
C ASP A 143 4.50 -13.39 6.37
N GLY A 144 5.04 -14.44 5.75
CA GLY A 144 6.07 -14.32 4.72
C GLY A 144 5.56 -13.66 3.44
N LEU A 145 6.46 -13.29 2.51
CA LEU A 145 6.09 -12.65 1.25
C LEU A 145 5.11 -13.50 0.41
N TYR A 146 5.20 -14.82 0.52
CA TYR A 146 4.40 -15.78 -0.25
C TYR A 146 3.24 -16.39 0.55
N PHE A 147 2.79 -15.76 1.64
CA PHE A 147 1.72 -16.30 2.50
C PHE A 147 0.45 -16.68 1.72
N ALA A 148 0.15 -15.94 0.64
CA ALA A 148 -1.02 -16.15 -0.20
C ALA A 148 -0.94 -17.41 -1.08
N ASP A 149 0.23 -18.06 -1.19
CA ASP A 149 0.39 -19.36 -1.86
C ASP A 149 -0.01 -20.54 -0.93
N SER A 150 -0.21 -20.28 0.37
CA SER A 150 -0.53 -21.35 1.32
C SER A 150 -1.92 -21.95 1.07
N PRO A 151 -2.08 -23.30 1.08
CA PRO A 151 -3.38 -23.95 0.93
C PRO A 151 -4.40 -23.51 1.99
N GLU A 152 -3.96 -23.20 3.21
CA GLU A 152 -4.78 -22.73 4.32
C GLU A 152 -5.38 -21.35 4.02
N TYR A 153 -4.56 -20.41 3.54
CA TYR A 153 -5.02 -19.11 3.07
C TYR A 153 -6.00 -19.28 1.91
N GLY A 154 -5.64 -20.15 0.96
CA GLY A 154 -6.47 -20.60 -0.16
C GLY A 154 -7.92 -20.90 0.23
N LYS A 155 -8.07 -21.92 1.08
CA LYS A 155 -9.36 -22.41 1.57
C LYS A 155 -10.14 -21.37 2.36
N ARG A 156 -9.46 -20.51 3.13
CA ARG A 156 -10.11 -19.44 3.91
C ARG A 156 -10.79 -18.43 2.98
N ILE A 157 -10.11 -18.02 1.91
CA ILE A 157 -10.64 -17.07 0.94
C ILE A 157 -11.77 -17.70 0.12
N GLU A 158 -11.61 -18.94 -0.34
CA GLU A 158 -12.69 -19.66 -1.04
C GLU A 158 -13.95 -19.78 -0.19
N LYS A 159 -13.79 -20.07 1.11
CA LYS A 159 -14.90 -20.09 2.06
C LYS A 159 -15.60 -18.73 2.14
N TRP A 160 -14.86 -17.62 2.18
CA TRP A 160 -15.45 -16.28 2.19
C TRP A 160 -16.22 -15.99 0.90
N TYR A 161 -15.70 -16.37 -0.28
CA TYR A 161 -16.42 -16.21 -1.55
C TYR A 161 -17.76 -16.95 -1.57
N ALA A 162 -17.78 -18.18 -1.04
CA ALA A 162 -18.98 -19.02 -1.00
C ALA A 162 -19.97 -18.63 0.12
N GLN A 163 -19.50 -17.92 1.15
CA GLN A 163 -20.31 -17.55 2.30
C GLN A 163 -21.30 -16.44 1.95
N HIS A 164 -22.58 -16.80 1.93
CA HIS A 164 -23.66 -15.83 1.80
C HIS A 164 -23.95 -15.20 3.18
N PRO A 165 -24.20 -13.88 3.25
CA PRO A 165 -24.59 -13.25 4.50
C PRO A 165 -25.98 -13.75 4.94
N GLU A 166 -26.25 -13.66 6.25
CA GLU A 166 -27.54 -14.04 6.83
C GLU A 166 -28.72 -13.26 6.22
N LYS A 167 -28.47 -12.03 5.77
CA LYS A 167 -29.46 -11.17 5.10
C LYS A 167 -28.98 -10.82 3.71
N MET A 168 -29.80 -11.12 2.71
CA MET A 168 -29.53 -10.81 1.30
C MET A 168 -29.31 -9.31 1.04
N SER A 169 -29.94 -8.44 1.83
CA SER A 169 -29.74 -6.98 1.76
C SER A 169 -28.33 -6.54 2.10
N LEU A 170 -27.50 -7.41 2.71
CA LEU A 170 -26.11 -7.15 3.06
C LEU A 170 -25.11 -7.80 2.08
N ASP A 171 -25.59 -8.47 1.03
CA ASP A 171 -24.76 -9.24 0.11
C ASP A 171 -24.15 -8.40 -1.02
N PHE A 172 -24.61 -7.16 -1.19
CA PHE A 172 -24.20 -6.32 -2.31
C PHE A 172 -22.67 -6.03 -2.32
N PRO A 173 -22.01 -5.69 -1.20
CA PRO A 173 -20.56 -5.54 -1.15
C PRO A 173 -19.78 -6.78 -1.60
N ARG A 174 -20.20 -7.99 -1.18
CA ARG A 174 -19.55 -9.24 -1.61
C ARG A 174 -19.71 -9.45 -3.11
N ARG A 175 -20.89 -9.17 -3.67
CA ARG A 175 -21.14 -9.29 -5.12
C ARG A 175 -20.28 -8.33 -5.93
N LEU A 176 -20.16 -7.07 -5.49
CA LEU A 176 -19.27 -6.09 -6.12
C LEU A 176 -17.81 -6.53 -6.05
N PHE A 177 -17.38 -7.08 -4.91
CA PHE A 177 -16.03 -7.62 -4.77
C PHE A 177 -15.73 -8.76 -5.76
N LEU A 178 -16.65 -9.73 -5.87
CA LEU A 178 -16.49 -10.85 -6.81
C LEU A 178 -16.50 -10.35 -8.27
N TYR A 179 -17.37 -9.40 -8.59
CA TYR A 179 -17.40 -8.78 -9.91
C TYR A 179 -16.10 -8.01 -10.23
N ARG A 180 -15.57 -7.26 -9.27
CA ARG A 180 -14.26 -6.59 -9.37
C ARG A 180 -13.15 -7.59 -9.67
N THR A 181 -13.10 -8.70 -8.94
CA THR A 181 -12.10 -9.76 -9.11
C THR A 181 -12.19 -10.41 -10.49
N PHE A 182 -13.40 -10.69 -10.96
CA PHE A 182 -13.62 -11.20 -12.32
C PHE A 182 -13.15 -10.22 -13.39
N LEU A 183 -13.46 -8.92 -13.25
CA LEU A 183 -13.01 -7.91 -14.21
C LEU A 183 -11.49 -7.71 -14.18
N GLN A 184 -10.85 -7.79 -13.01
CA GLN A 184 -9.39 -7.81 -12.91
C GLN A 184 -8.80 -8.97 -13.70
N ALA A 185 -9.34 -10.19 -13.56
CA ALA A 185 -8.90 -11.36 -14.33
C ALA A 185 -9.04 -11.12 -15.85
N LYS A 186 -10.19 -10.59 -16.31
CA LYS A 186 -10.42 -10.28 -17.73
C LYS A 186 -9.50 -9.20 -18.28
N ARG A 187 -9.16 -8.20 -17.49
CA ARG A 187 -8.18 -7.17 -17.89
C ARG A 187 -6.78 -7.76 -17.96
N ILE A 188 -6.40 -8.65 -17.03
CA ILE A 188 -5.14 -9.38 -17.11
C ILE A 188 -5.10 -10.21 -18.39
N GLU A 189 -6.13 -11.00 -18.71
CA GLU A 189 -6.20 -11.74 -19.98
C GLU A 189 -5.95 -10.84 -21.20
N LYS A 190 -6.57 -9.65 -21.21
CA LYS A 190 -6.39 -8.69 -22.32
C LYS A 190 -4.97 -8.15 -22.42
N VAL A 191 -4.27 -7.99 -21.29
CA VAL A 191 -2.85 -7.65 -21.27
C VAL A 191 -2.03 -8.79 -21.86
N LEU A 192 -2.29 -10.03 -21.43
CA LEU A 192 -1.54 -11.22 -21.84
C LEU A 192 -1.59 -11.50 -23.34
N GLU A 193 -2.65 -11.07 -24.05
CA GLU A 193 -2.74 -11.15 -25.53
C GLU A 193 -1.60 -10.40 -26.26
N ASN A 194 -0.92 -9.47 -25.59
CA ASN A 194 0.20 -8.71 -26.17
C ASN A 194 1.58 -9.33 -25.93
N TYR A 195 1.63 -10.52 -25.31
CA TYR A 195 2.86 -11.20 -24.92
C TYR A 195 2.92 -12.63 -25.44
N SER A 196 4.13 -13.18 -25.49
CA SER A 196 4.44 -14.50 -26.03
C SER A 196 4.80 -15.51 -24.94
N GLU A 197 4.85 -16.80 -25.25
CA GLU A 197 5.17 -17.88 -24.30
C GLU A 197 6.50 -17.77 -23.55
N LYS A 198 7.47 -17.07 -24.13
CA LYS A 198 8.77 -16.81 -23.49
C LYS A 198 8.66 -15.75 -22.40
N ASP A 199 7.59 -14.95 -22.43
CA ASP A 199 7.40 -13.84 -21.52
C ASP A 199 6.76 -14.32 -20.22
N THR A 200 7.21 -13.73 -19.11
CA THR A 200 6.59 -13.89 -17.80
C THR A 200 5.97 -12.57 -17.39
N ILE A 201 4.68 -12.59 -17.10
CA ILE A 201 3.95 -11.41 -16.61
C ILE A 201 3.75 -11.55 -15.11
N LEU A 202 4.13 -10.51 -14.36
CA LEU A 202 3.92 -10.44 -12.93
C LEU A 202 2.63 -9.66 -12.66
N VAL A 203 1.73 -10.21 -11.85
CA VAL A 203 0.58 -9.51 -11.31
C VAL A 203 0.85 -9.27 -9.83
N VAL A 204 0.85 -8.01 -9.39
CA VAL A 204 0.92 -7.66 -7.96
C VAL A 204 -0.44 -7.14 -7.53
N ILE A 205 -1.10 -7.88 -6.64
CA ILE A 205 -2.50 -7.63 -6.28
C ILE A 205 -2.78 -8.02 -4.84
N GLY A 206 -3.76 -7.36 -4.21
CA GLY A 206 -4.30 -7.73 -2.92
C GLY A 206 -4.57 -9.24 -2.86
N SER A 207 -4.00 -9.90 -1.86
CA SER A 207 -4.03 -11.35 -1.68
C SER A 207 -5.43 -11.94 -1.67
N PHE A 208 -6.45 -11.14 -1.34
CA PHE A 208 -7.85 -11.51 -1.40
C PHE A 208 -8.39 -11.75 -2.82
N HIS A 209 -7.68 -11.34 -3.88
CA HIS A 209 -8.08 -11.55 -5.28
C HIS A 209 -7.33 -12.71 -5.95
N LYS A 210 -6.16 -13.11 -5.41
CA LYS A 210 -5.20 -14.01 -6.06
C LYS A 210 -5.83 -15.30 -6.56
N ASN A 211 -6.52 -16.06 -5.69
CA ASN A 211 -6.96 -17.42 -6.00
C ASN A 211 -7.96 -17.47 -7.16
N ASP A 212 -8.93 -16.55 -7.17
CA ASP A 212 -9.95 -16.51 -8.22
C ASP A 212 -9.35 -16.06 -9.56
N ILE A 213 -8.41 -15.12 -9.52
CA ILE A 213 -7.64 -14.70 -10.71
C ILE A 213 -6.82 -15.86 -11.26
N GLU A 214 -6.05 -16.56 -10.42
CA GLU A 214 -5.24 -17.72 -10.86
C GLU A 214 -6.11 -18.81 -11.47
N LYS A 215 -7.24 -19.13 -10.83
CA LYS A 215 -8.20 -20.11 -11.33
C LYS A 215 -8.77 -19.69 -12.68
N ASN A 216 -9.23 -18.45 -12.81
CA ASN A 216 -9.82 -17.95 -14.05
C ASN A 216 -8.79 -18.00 -15.20
N LEU A 217 -7.56 -17.56 -14.95
CA LEU A 217 -6.50 -17.59 -15.95
C LEU A 217 -6.11 -19.04 -16.32
N ALA A 218 -6.02 -19.95 -15.36
CA ALA A 218 -5.72 -21.36 -15.61
C ALA A 218 -6.81 -22.05 -16.44
N GLU A 219 -8.09 -21.81 -16.13
CA GLU A 219 -9.23 -22.30 -16.92
C GLU A 219 -9.20 -21.76 -18.36
N ASN A 220 -8.67 -20.55 -18.55
CA ASN A 220 -8.43 -19.96 -19.86
C ASN A 220 -7.06 -20.36 -20.44
N GLY A 221 -6.40 -21.42 -19.94
CA GLY A 221 -5.23 -22.05 -20.54
C GLY A 221 -3.90 -21.32 -20.34
N TYR A 222 -3.81 -20.35 -19.43
CA TYR A 222 -2.54 -19.70 -19.07
C TYR A 222 -1.76 -20.56 -18.06
N ALA A 223 -0.43 -20.59 -18.20
CA ALA A 223 0.44 -21.27 -17.26
C ALA A 223 0.69 -20.39 -16.03
N ILE A 224 0.16 -20.80 -14.88
CA ILE A 224 0.35 -20.11 -13.60
C ILE A 224 1.61 -20.65 -12.90
N ILE A 225 2.53 -19.74 -12.56
CA ILE A 225 3.69 -20.04 -11.74
C ILE A 225 3.45 -19.46 -10.34
N GLN A 226 3.55 -20.30 -9.32
CA GLN A 226 3.43 -19.87 -7.93
C GLN A 226 4.62 -18.99 -7.52
N PRO A 227 4.40 -17.80 -6.94
CA PRO A 227 5.45 -16.91 -6.44
C PRO A 227 6.53 -17.60 -5.58
N SER A 228 6.13 -18.50 -4.70
CA SER A 228 7.02 -19.27 -3.82
C SER A 228 8.07 -20.12 -4.57
N SER A 229 7.82 -20.47 -5.84
CA SER A 229 8.77 -21.24 -6.66
C SER A 229 10.05 -20.47 -7.02
N PHE A 230 10.08 -19.14 -6.86
CA PHE A 230 11.28 -18.32 -7.06
C PHE A 230 12.23 -18.31 -5.84
N GLY A 231 11.85 -19.03 -4.78
CA GLY A 231 12.61 -19.18 -3.54
C GLY A 231 12.60 -17.93 -2.66
N GLU A 232 12.90 -18.13 -1.37
CA GLU A 232 12.86 -17.09 -0.34
C GLU A 232 13.74 -15.86 -0.65
N ILE A 233 13.26 -14.68 -0.26
CA ILE A 233 14.04 -13.44 -0.36
C ILE A 233 15.07 -13.41 0.76
N SER A 234 16.35 -13.33 0.40
CA SER A 234 17.44 -13.32 1.38
C SER A 234 17.62 -11.93 2.01
N MET A 235 18.29 -11.89 3.16
CA MET A 235 18.73 -10.61 3.76
C MET A 235 19.64 -9.81 2.84
N GLN A 236 20.43 -10.48 1.99
CA GLN A 236 21.27 -9.78 1.01
C GLN A 236 20.41 -9.09 -0.04
N ASP A 237 19.34 -9.74 -0.50
CA ASP A 237 18.40 -9.16 -1.46
C ASP A 237 17.66 -7.97 -0.87
N ILE A 238 17.21 -8.08 0.38
CA ILE A 238 16.63 -6.99 1.16
C ILE A 238 17.60 -5.81 1.21
N ASN A 239 18.83 -6.02 1.70
CA ASN A 239 19.79 -4.93 1.89
C ASN A 239 20.15 -4.22 0.58
N ARG A 240 20.18 -4.94 -0.55
CA ARG A 240 20.42 -4.35 -1.88
C ARG A 240 19.29 -3.47 -2.39
N ASN A 241 18.06 -3.73 -1.94
CA ASN A 241 16.85 -3.09 -2.46
C ASN A 241 16.15 -2.17 -1.45
N PHE A 242 16.65 -2.08 -0.21
CA PHE A 242 16.13 -1.19 0.81
C PHE A 242 16.65 0.23 0.58
N LYS A 243 15.79 1.22 0.82
CA LYS A 243 16.04 2.63 0.56
C LYS A 243 15.74 3.45 1.80
N SER A 244 16.32 4.66 1.86
CA SER A 244 16.11 5.58 2.98
C SER A 244 14.63 5.96 3.12
N GLU A 245 13.92 6.12 2.01
CA GLU A 245 12.49 6.42 1.99
C GLU A 245 11.64 5.32 2.62
N ASP A 246 12.02 4.04 2.47
CA ASP A 246 11.31 2.94 3.13
C ASP A 246 11.53 3.02 4.65
N ALA A 247 12.77 3.28 5.08
CA ALA A 247 13.10 3.43 6.49
C ALA A 247 12.24 4.52 7.14
N TYR A 248 12.17 5.70 6.52
CA TYR A 248 11.33 6.79 7.04
C TYR A 248 9.83 6.48 6.96
N ALA A 249 9.36 5.78 5.92
CA ALA A 249 7.95 5.38 5.84
C ALA A 249 7.58 4.39 6.96
N ILE A 250 8.41 3.39 7.20
CA ILE A 250 8.27 2.42 8.30
C ILE A 250 8.26 3.15 9.65
N LEU A 251 9.23 4.05 9.90
CA LEU A 251 9.30 4.79 11.16
C LEU A 251 8.10 5.71 11.36
N SER A 252 7.68 6.45 10.32
CA SER A 252 6.50 7.31 10.36
C SER A 252 5.23 6.54 10.66
N PHE A 253 4.96 5.48 9.90
CA PHE A 253 3.75 4.67 10.09
C PHE A 253 3.68 4.08 11.51
N ASN A 254 4.78 3.49 11.98
CA ASN A 254 4.80 2.81 13.28
C ASN A 254 4.80 3.77 14.46
N LEU A 255 5.56 4.88 14.40
CA LEU A 255 5.82 5.74 15.56
C LEU A 255 4.93 6.98 15.62
N LEU A 256 4.34 7.39 14.50
CA LEU A 256 3.47 8.57 14.39
C LEU A 256 2.02 8.21 14.06
N GLY A 257 1.83 7.12 13.31
CA GLY A 257 0.51 6.61 12.98
C GLY A 257 -0.24 6.03 14.18
N MET A 258 -1.44 5.52 13.91
CA MET A 258 -2.28 4.90 14.95
C MET A 258 -1.68 3.61 15.54
N GLN A 259 -0.69 3.01 14.88
CA GLN A 259 -0.04 1.76 15.28
C GLN A 259 0.61 1.84 16.68
N SER A 260 1.32 2.93 17.00
CA SER A 260 1.88 3.14 18.34
C SER A 260 0.80 3.32 19.41
N ASN A 261 -0.34 3.90 19.05
CA ASN A 261 -1.43 4.17 20.00
C ASN A 261 -2.15 2.90 20.45
N ILE A 262 -2.09 1.84 19.64
CA ILE A 262 -2.63 0.52 19.99
C ILE A 262 -1.56 -0.45 20.52
N ASN A 263 -0.33 0.02 20.72
CA ASN A 263 0.80 -0.75 21.24
C ASN A 263 1.10 -2.04 20.44
N LYS A 264 1.04 -1.95 19.11
CA LYS A 264 1.27 -3.08 18.20
C LYS A 264 2.39 -2.76 17.23
N LEU A 265 3.64 -2.77 17.68
CA LEU A 265 4.78 -2.50 16.80
C LEU A 265 5.53 -3.79 16.49
N ASN A 266 6.25 -3.80 15.35
CA ASN A 266 7.25 -4.83 15.07
C ASN A 266 8.66 -4.25 15.29
N PRO A 267 9.33 -4.57 16.42
CA PRO A 267 10.67 -4.07 16.68
C PRO A 267 11.70 -4.47 15.62
N LYS A 268 11.51 -5.62 14.95
CA LYS A 268 12.45 -6.12 13.94
C LYS A 268 12.58 -5.16 12.76
N ILE A 269 11.45 -4.71 12.19
CA ILE A 269 11.45 -3.79 11.05
C ILE A 269 11.85 -2.36 11.46
N ILE A 270 11.46 -1.92 12.66
CA ILE A 270 11.83 -0.61 13.20
C ILE A 270 13.34 -0.53 13.44
N ASN A 271 13.93 -1.55 14.07
CA ASN A 271 15.37 -1.61 14.29
C ASN A 271 16.12 -1.66 12.97
N HIS A 272 15.67 -2.47 12.00
CA HIS A 272 16.27 -2.50 10.68
C HIS A 272 16.26 -1.14 9.97
N ALA A 273 15.15 -0.39 10.08
CA ALA A 273 15.05 0.97 9.54
C ALA A 273 16.06 1.92 10.22
N PHE A 274 16.22 1.84 11.54
CA PHE A 274 17.22 2.64 12.26
C PHE A 274 18.66 2.26 11.91
N ASP A 275 18.95 0.96 11.78
CA ASP A 275 20.28 0.46 11.40
C ASP A 275 20.65 0.94 10.00
N TYR A 276 19.70 0.90 9.06
CA TYR A 276 19.92 1.42 7.71
C TYR A 276 20.23 2.94 7.70
N LEU A 277 19.63 3.69 8.63
CA LEU A 277 19.83 5.13 8.79
C LEU A 277 20.96 5.51 9.75
N GLU A 278 21.80 4.55 10.20
CA GLU A 278 22.81 4.78 11.24
C GLU A 278 23.69 6.01 10.94
N LYS A 279 24.22 6.08 9.71
CA LYS A 279 25.12 7.14 9.24
C LYS A 279 24.43 8.46 8.88
N THR A 280 23.10 8.49 8.81
CA THR A 280 22.34 9.68 8.42
C THR A 280 22.23 10.64 9.59
N THR A 281 22.70 11.87 9.47
CA THR A 281 22.50 12.91 10.49
C THR A 281 21.37 13.85 10.07
N SER A 282 20.12 13.51 10.42
CA SER A 282 18.94 14.32 10.10
C SER A 282 18.10 14.59 11.35
N ALA A 283 17.44 15.75 11.38
CA ALA A 283 16.49 16.08 12.44
C ALA A 283 15.31 15.10 12.50
N GLU A 284 14.87 14.61 11.34
CA GLU A 284 13.81 13.60 11.22
C GLU A 284 14.22 12.26 11.87
N LYS A 285 15.45 11.78 11.65
CA LYS A 285 15.94 10.56 12.31
C LYS A 285 15.96 10.71 13.83
N GLU A 286 16.47 11.84 14.33
CA GLU A 286 16.52 12.06 15.79
C GLU A 286 15.13 12.24 16.40
N PHE A 287 14.21 12.86 15.68
CA PHE A 287 12.81 12.91 16.09
C PHE A 287 12.23 11.50 16.29
N PHE A 288 12.42 10.61 15.31
CA PHE A 288 11.97 9.22 15.42
C PHE A 288 12.69 8.45 16.54
N ARG A 289 13.98 8.69 16.75
CA ARG A 289 14.74 8.06 17.84
C ARG A 289 14.14 8.41 19.21
N ILE A 290 13.87 9.69 19.47
CA ILE A 290 13.24 10.15 20.72
C ILE A 290 11.87 9.47 20.89
N LYS A 291 11.06 9.41 19.82
CA LYS A 291 9.75 8.73 19.84
C LYS A 291 9.86 7.26 20.19
N TYR A 292 10.82 6.55 19.62
CA TYR A 292 11.00 5.13 19.86
C TYR A 292 11.54 4.84 21.27
N ASP A 293 12.48 5.64 21.77
CA ASP A 293 12.98 5.50 23.14
C ASP A 293 11.91 5.79 24.19
N LEU A 294 11.02 6.76 23.94
CA LEU A 294 9.81 6.98 24.73
C LEU A 294 8.89 5.74 24.72
N TYR A 295 8.62 5.18 23.54
CA TYR A 295 7.79 3.99 23.41
C TYR A 295 8.36 2.79 24.18
N LEU A 296 9.67 2.58 24.10
CA LEU A 296 10.38 1.53 24.83
C LEU A 296 10.57 1.83 26.33
N SER A 297 10.04 2.94 26.83
CA SER A 297 10.24 3.39 28.21
C SER A 297 11.71 3.55 28.61
N LYS A 298 12.60 3.80 27.63
CA LYS A 298 14.02 4.11 27.84
C LYS A 298 14.27 5.60 28.17
N MET A 299 13.23 6.42 28.00
CA MET A 299 13.27 7.85 28.20
C MET A 299 12.03 8.32 28.95
N SER A 300 12.22 9.15 29.99
CA SER A 300 11.11 9.80 30.70
C SER A 300 10.55 10.99 29.92
N SER A 301 9.31 11.41 30.20
CA SER A 301 8.71 12.61 29.59
C SER A 301 9.56 13.87 29.77
N LYS A 302 10.19 14.04 30.94
CA LYS A 302 11.08 15.19 31.20
C LYS A 302 12.32 15.19 30.32
N GLN A 303 12.95 14.02 30.12
CA GLN A 303 14.09 13.89 29.22
C GLN A 303 13.66 14.15 27.77
N ALA A 304 12.54 13.55 27.33
CA ALA A 304 12.05 13.73 25.98
C ALA A 304 11.73 15.18 25.64
N ILE A 305 11.09 15.93 26.54
CA ILE A 305 10.86 17.37 26.36
C ILE A 305 12.19 18.10 26.12
N GLY A 306 13.23 17.81 26.92
CA GLY A 306 14.55 18.41 26.73
C GLY A 306 15.19 18.07 25.38
N HIS A 307 15.06 16.83 24.92
CA HIS A 307 15.55 16.41 23.60
C HIS A 307 14.77 17.07 22.46
N TYR A 308 13.43 17.09 22.54
CA TYR A 308 12.59 17.75 21.54
C TYR A 308 12.82 19.26 21.50
N GLN A 309 13.03 19.92 22.63
CA GLN A 309 13.32 21.37 22.65
C GLN A 309 14.65 21.70 21.95
N LYS A 310 15.68 20.87 22.17
CA LYS A 310 16.95 21.00 21.43
C LYS A 310 16.72 20.80 19.93
N LEU A 311 16.00 19.75 19.56
CA LEU A 311 15.68 19.46 18.16
C LEU A 311 14.87 20.59 17.51
N LEU A 312 13.89 21.14 18.24
CA LEU A 312 13.06 22.26 17.80
C LEU A 312 13.90 23.52 17.51
N SER A 313 14.96 23.75 18.28
CA SER A 313 15.83 24.93 18.10
C SER A 313 16.66 24.90 16.82
N ILE A 314 16.86 23.71 16.24
CA ILE A 314 17.65 23.50 15.01
C ILE A 314 16.79 23.10 13.80
N THR A 315 15.48 22.95 13.99
CA THR A 315 14.54 22.56 12.91
C THR A 315 13.81 23.79 12.39
N ASP A 316 13.88 24.03 11.08
CA ASP A 316 13.14 25.11 10.43
C ASP A 316 11.72 24.71 10.01
N ASP A 317 10.88 25.70 9.65
CA ASP A 317 9.51 25.46 9.16
C ASP A 317 9.46 24.82 7.76
N THR A 318 10.56 24.85 7.02
CA THR A 318 10.68 24.26 5.67
C THR A 318 11.09 22.79 5.68
N THR A 319 11.49 22.26 6.84
CA THR A 319 11.93 20.88 6.99
C THR A 319 10.71 19.96 6.85
N VAL A 320 10.68 19.22 5.75
CA VAL A 320 9.63 18.26 5.42
C VAL A 320 10.02 16.86 5.86
N PHE A 321 9.02 16.06 6.22
CA PHE A 321 9.20 14.62 6.38
C PHE A 321 9.58 14.01 5.02
N THR A 322 10.48 13.03 5.05
CA THR A 322 10.81 12.22 3.87
C THR A 322 9.59 11.44 3.39
N TRP A 323 8.77 10.95 4.33
CA TRP A 323 7.47 10.36 4.04
C TRP A 323 6.48 10.64 5.16
N ASN A 324 5.27 11.08 4.79
CA ASN A 324 4.17 11.33 5.72
C ASN A 324 2.82 10.76 5.27
N GLY A 325 2.79 10.09 4.11
CA GLY A 325 1.60 9.47 3.54
C GLY A 325 0.46 10.44 3.18
N VAL A 326 0.71 11.75 3.11
CA VAL A 326 -0.32 12.76 2.85
C VAL A 326 -0.65 12.85 1.35
N LYS A 327 -1.91 12.53 0.99
CA LYS A 327 -2.48 12.85 -0.33
C LYS A 327 -3.04 14.27 -0.38
N ASP A 328 -3.93 14.60 0.55
CA ASP A 328 -4.65 15.88 0.57
C ASP A 328 -3.96 16.90 1.48
N LYS A 329 -3.23 17.84 0.88
CA LYS A 329 -2.53 18.90 1.60
C LYS A 329 -3.46 19.91 2.30
N MET A 330 -4.77 19.88 2.03
CA MET A 330 -5.75 20.73 2.72
C MET A 330 -6.13 20.20 4.11
N ARG A 331 -5.85 18.93 4.39
CA ARG A 331 -6.14 18.27 5.67
C ARG A 331 -4.98 18.36 6.65
N ILE A 332 -5.19 17.93 7.90
CA ILE A 332 -4.12 17.77 8.90
C ILE A 332 -3.61 16.32 9.02
N ASP A 333 -4.45 15.36 8.67
CA ASP A 333 -4.18 13.93 8.76
C ASP A 333 -3.72 13.36 7.41
N SER A 334 -3.25 12.12 7.46
CA SER A 334 -3.17 11.20 6.32
C SER A 334 -4.06 9.98 6.56
N TYR A 335 -4.02 8.99 5.68
CA TYR A 335 -4.67 7.69 5.91
C TYR A 335 -4.07 6.91 7.10
N PHE A 336 -2.85 7.25 7.51
CA PHE A 336 -2.08 6.53 8.51
C PHE A 336 -1.93 7.28 9.84
N ASP A 337 -1.87 8.62 9.78
CA ASP A 337 -1.48 9.48 10.90
C ASP A 337 -2.48 10.63 11.11
N PRO A 338 -3.06 10.79 12.31
CA PRO A 338 -3.96 11.91 12.63
C PRO A 338 -3.35 13.30 12.44
N PHE A 339 -2.03 13.42 12.37
CA PHE A 339 -1.32 14.68 12.19
C PHE A 339 -0.26 14.60 11.08
N GLY A 340 -0.46 13.73 10.08
CA GLY A 340 0.51 13.46 9.01
C GLY A 340 0.89 14.69 8.17
N ASN A 341 0.05 15.72 8.10
CA ASN A 341 0.33 16.92 7.31
C ASN A 341 0.89 18.10 8.13
N LEU A 342 1.35 17.84 9.37
CA LEU A 342 2.17 18.81 10.09
C LEU A 342 3.60 18.80 9.54
N SER A 343 4.23 19.98 9.49
CA SER A 343 5.69 20.06 9.28
C SER A 343 6.44 19.40 10.44
N LEU A 344 7.71 19.02 10.24
CA LEU A 344 8.50 18.40 11.31
C LEU A 344 8.54 19.28 12.56
N LYS A 345 8.74 20.60 12.40
CA LYS A 345 8.74 21.56 13.52
C LYS A 345 7.42 21.57 14.29
N LYS A 346 6.28 21.60 13.60
CA LYS A 346 4.95 21.53 14.23
C LYS A 346 4.71 20.17 14.87
N ARG A 347 5.24 19.09 14.28
CA ARG A 347 5.13 17.75 14.87
C ARG A 347 5.98 17.61 16.13
N ILE A 348 7.19 18.18 16.18
CA ILE A 348 8.01 18.24 17.41
C ILE A 348 7.24 18.98 18.52
N ARG A 349 6.60 20.12 18.21
CA ARG A 349 5.75 20.84 19.19
C ARG A 349 4.59 19.98 19.68
N LEU A 350 3.96 19.22 18.80
CA LEU A 350 2.86 18.33 19.17
C LEU A 350 3.32 17.27 20.18
N GLU A 351 4.50 16.68 19.97
CA GLU A 351 5.05 15.69 20.90
C GLU A 351 5.50 16.33 22.23
N ILE A 352 6.04 17.57 22.22
CA ILE A 352 6.28 18.34 23.45
C ILE A 352 4.96 18.56 24.21
N ALA A 353 3.89 18.96 23.51
CA ALA A 353 2.57 19.17 24.10
C ALA A 353 2.05 17.88 24.76
N ARG A 354 2.15 16.75 24.05
CA ARG A 354 1.78 15.42 24.56
C ARG A 354 2.51 15.08 25.86
N GLU A 355 3.82 15.32 25.93
CA GLU A 355 4.59 15.03 27.14
C GLU A 355 4.28 16.00 28.29
N PHE A 356 3.99 17.28 28.01
CA PHE A 356 3.50 18.20 29.06
C PHE A 356 2.15 17.77 29.62
N HIS A 357 1.23 17.30 28.78
CA HIS A 357 -0.07 16.81 29.22
C HIS A 357 0.07 15.58 30.12
N LYS A 358 0.89 14.59 29.75
CA LYS A 358 1.21 13.42 30.60
C LYS A 358 1.76 13.79 31.97
N MET A 359 2.47 14.92 32.06
CA MET A 359 3.02 15.45 33.31
C MET A 359 2.04 16.37 34.09
N GLY A 360 0.81 16.54 33.60
CA GLY A 360 -0.20 17.41 34.21
C GLY A 360 0.06 18.92 34.02
N ASN A 361 0.95 19.32 33.11
CA ASN A 361 1.28 20.72 32.86
C ASN A 361 0.39 21.33 31.76
N GLU A 362 -0.88 21.53 32.09
CA GLU A 362 -1.91 22.04 31.17
C GLU A 362 -1.59 23.41 30.55
N LYS A 363 -0.91 24.28 31.30
CA LYS A 363 -0.52 25.61 30.82
C LYS A 363 0.45 25.50 29.64
N MET A 364 1.47 24.65 29.78
CA MET A 364 2.47 24.45 28.72
C MET A 364 1.93 23.63 27.57
N TYR A 365 1.09 22.62 27.84
CA TYR A 365 0.36 21.88 26.81
C TYR A 365 -0.44 22.83 25.90
N LYS A 366 -1.31 23.67 26.47
CA LYS A 366 -2.13 24.62 25.69
C LYS A 366 -1.28 25.58 24.86
N LYS A 367 -0.21 26.11 25.45
CA LYS A 367 0.73 27.00 24.75
C LYS A 367 1.31 26.35 23.48
N GLU A 368 1.70 25.08 23.53
CA GLU A 368 2.23 24.41 22.35
C GLU A 368 1.14 24.09 21.31
N ILE A 369 -0.07 23.75 21.73
CA ILE A 369 -1.22 23.58 20.81
C ILE A 369 -1.54 24.90 20.08
N ASP A 370 -1.53 26.03 20.79
CA ASP A 370 -1.74 27.35 20.19
C ASP A 370 -0.66 27.66 19.13
N ASN A 371 0.61 27.40 19.44
CA ASN A 371 1.74 27.57 18.51
C ASN A 371 1.60 26.69 17.25
N ILE A 372 1.06 25.48 17.37
CA ILE A 372 0.85 24.59 16.21
C ILE A 372 -0.22 25.17 15.28
N SER A 373 -1.29 25.74 15.85
CA SER A 373 -2.43 26.30 15.13
C SER A 373 -2.13 27.59 14.36
N GLU A 374 -1.00 28.24 14.67
CA GLU A 374 -0.57 29.47 14.02
C GLU A 374 -0.42 29.28 12.50
N GLY A 375 -0.98 30.22 11.73
CA GLY A 375 -0.97 30.18 10.27
C GLY A 375 -1.86 29.11 9.61
N MET A 376 -2.60 28.31 10.39
CA MET A 376 -3.59 27.38 9.83
C MET A 376 -4.91 28.09 9.48
N ASN A 377 -5.58 27.64 8.43
CA ASN A 377 -6.96 28.03 8.14
C ASN A 377 -7.94 27.37 9.13
N ASP A 378 -9.19 27.87 9.16
CA ASP A 378 -10.20 27.41 10.12
C ASP A 378 -10.50 25.91 9.99
N TYR A 379 -10.49 25.39 8.76
CA TYR A 379 -10.69 23.97 8.50
C TYR A 379 -9.65 23.10 9.21
N LYS A 380 -8.35 23.39 9.03
CA LYS A 380 -7.26 22.65 9.70
C LYS A 380 -7.25 22.87 11.20
N LYS A 381 -7.58 24.07 11.68
CA LYS A 381 -7.67 24.35 13.12
C LYS A 381 -8.75 23.49 13.79
N GLN A 382 -9.93 23.40 13.19
CA GLN A 382 -11.00 22.54 13.70
C GLN A 382 -10.58 21.07 13.73
N MET A 383 -9.98 20.56 12.65
CA MET A 383 -9.45 19.19 12.63
C MET A 383 -8.39 18.97 13.70
N LEU A 384 -7.43 19.89 13.85
CA LEU A 384 -6.39 19.83 14.88
C LEU A 384 -7.01 19.68 16.27
N MET A 385 -7.97 20.55 16.63
CA MET A 385 -8.60 20.52 17.95
C MET A 385 -9.30 19.18 18.22
N VAL A 386 -10.04 18.66 17.23
CA VAL A 386 -10.72 17.37 17.38
C VAL A 386 -9.73 16.22 17.53
N TYR A 387 -8.65 16.19 16.74
CA TYR A 387 -7.65 15.13 16.85
C TYR A 387 -6.81 15.22 18.11
N VAL A 388 -6.46 16.43 18.55
CA VAL A 388 -5.82 16.66 19.86
C VAL A 388 -6.72 16.13 20.97
N GLN A 389 -8.02 16.45 20.94
CA GLN A 389 -8.96 15.95 21.93
C GLN A 389 -9.11 14.42 21.94
N LYS A 390 -8.99 13.79 20.78
CA LYS A 390 -9.24 12.35 20.62
C LYS A 390 -8.01 11.47 20.83
N TYR A 391 -6.81 12.01 20.58
CA TYR A 391 -5.58 11.23 20.45
C TYR A 391 -4.38 11.82 21.23
N LEU A 392 -4.49 13.00 21.83
CA LEU A 392 -3.48 13.55 22.74
C LEU A 392 -3.93 13.55 24.21
N MET A 393 -5.24 13.76 24.45
CA MET A 393 -5.90 13.52 25.73
C MET A 393 -6.32 12.05 25.84
#